data_AF-A0A2D6AT94-F1
#
_entry.id   AF-A0A2D6AT94-F1
#
_cell.length_a   1.000
_cell.length_b   1.000
_cell.length_c   1.000
_cell.angle_alpha   90.00
_cell.angle_beta   90.00
_cell.angle_gamma   90.00
#
_symmetry.space_group_name_H-M   'P 1'
#
loop_
_entity.id
_entity.type
_entity.pdbx_description
1 polymer ?
#
loop_
_entity_poly.entity_id
_entity_poly.type
_entity_poly.pdbx_seq_one_letter_code
_entity_poly.pdbx_strand_id
1 'polypeptide(L)' 'MAVKASNFKNWCTENISPQSWTRICLKCLDQVRERGMTLKQMEELDPDIDLDNELLTSLNNALGELYELSVDEELLVRY' A
#
# COMPACT_ATOMS: atom_id res chain seq x y z
N MET A 1 -7.72 -6.98 12.82
CA MET A 1 -7.90 -7.59 11.48
C MET A 1 -6.66 -7.22 10.69
N ALA A 2 -6.10 -8.11 9.88
CA ALA A 2 -4.93 -7.76 9.06
C ALA A 2 -5.40 -7.01 7.81
N VAL A 3 -4.80 -5.86 7.50
CA VAL A 3 -5.04 -5.17 6.24
C VAL A 3 -4.28 -5.89 5.14
N LYS A 4 -4.99 -6.26 4.08
CA LYS A 4 -4.39 -6.79 2.87
C LYS A 4 -3.86 -5.68 1.97
N ALA A 5 -2.74 -5.94 1.33
CA ALA A 5 -2.17 -5.04 0.34
C ALA A 5 -3.12 -4.84 -0.86
N SER A 6 -3.91 -5.87 -1.20
CA SER A 6 -4.96 -5.77 -2.22
C SER A 6 -6.01 -4.72 -1.88
N ASN A 7 -6.45 -4.65 -0.62
CA ASN A 7 -7.43 -3.67 -0.16
C ASN A 7 -6.92 -2.23 -0.33
N PHE A 8 -5.66 -1.98 0.06
CA PHE A 8 -5.03 -0.67 -0.13
C PHE A 8 -4.90 -0.34 -1.62
N LYS A 9 -4.38 -1.29 -2.42
CA LYS A 9 -4.26 -1.11 -3.87
C LYS A 9 -5.61 -0.79 -4.53
N ASN A 10 -6.67 -1.49 -4.16
CA ASN A 10 -8.03 -1.26 -4.67
C ASN A 10 -8.51 0.14 -4.29
N TRP A 11 -8.36 0.54 -3.02
CA TRP A 11 -8.72 1.88 -2.57
C TRP A 11 -7.97 2.97 -3.35
N CYS A 12 -6.64 2.84 -3.52
CA CYS A 12 -5.84 3.76 -4.30
C CYS A 12 -6.29 3.84 -5.77
N THR A 13 -6.61 2.69 -6.36
CA THR A 13 -7.03 2.59 -7.76
C THR A 13 -8.38 3.29 -7.99
N GLU A 14 -9.32 3.13 -7.06
CA GLU A 14 -10.67 3.71 -7.16
C GLU A 14 -10.74 5.18 -6.76
N ASN A 15 -9.96 5.60 -5.75
CA ASN A 15 -10.05 6.96 -5.19
C ASN A 15 -9.03 7.94 -5.78
N ILE A 16 -7.98 7.45 -6.44
CA ILE A 16 -6.88 8.29 -6.95
C ILE A 16 -6.64 8.02 -8.44
N SER A 17 -5.99 6.90 -8.75
CA SER A 17 -5.74 6.46 -10.13
C SER A 17 -5.14 5.06 -10.16
N PRO A 18 -5.26 4.29 -11.26
CA PRO A 18 -4.66 2.97 -11.37
C PRO A 18 -3.13 2.92 -11.22
N GLN A 19 -2.43 4.05 -11.46
CA GLN A 19 -0.97 4.14 -11.33
C GLN A 19 -0.51 4.57 -9.93
N SER A 20 -1.43 4.96 -9.05
CA SER A 20 -1.08 5.53 -7.74
C SER A 20 -0.44 4.50 -6.82
N TRP A 21 -0.93 3.27 -6.81
CA TRP A 21 -0.34 2.16 -6.05
C TRP A 21 1.14 1.94 -6.38
N THR A 22 1.48 1.84 -7.67
CA THR A 22 2.87 1.65 -8.11
C THR A 22 3.78 2.78 -7.67
N ARG A 23 3.30 4.03 -7.72
CA ARG A 23 4.08 5.20 -7.28
C ARG A 23 4.30 5.21 -5.78
N ILE A 24 3.28 4.83 -5.01
CA ILE A 24 3.37 4.69 -3.55
C ILE A 24 4.38 3.59 -3.20
N CYS A 25 4.27 2.40 -3.81
CA CYS A 25 5.20 1.29 -3.59
C CYS A 25 6.64 1.64 -3.98
N LEU A 26 6.85 2.39 -5.06
CA LEU A 26 8.17 2.89 -5.46
C LEU A 26 8.74 3.89 -4.45
N LYS A 27 7.89 4.76 -3.90
CA LYS A 27 8.30 5.76 -2.91
C LYS A 27 8.73 5.12 -1.59
N CYS A 28 8.09 4.02 -1.19
CA CYS A 28 8.46 3.25 0.00
C CYS A 28 9.24 1.96 -0.31
N LEU A 29 9.94 1.91 -1.46
CA LEU A 29 10.60 0.68 -1.94
C LEU A 29 11.67 0.18 -0.97
N ASP A 30 12.38 1.08 -0.30
CA ASP A 30 13.41 0.71 0.66
C ASP A 30 12.79 -0.02 1.87
N GLN A 31 11.66 0.48 2.40
CA GLN A 31 10.92 -0.15 3.50
C GLN A 31 10.32 -1.51 3.11
N VAL A 32 9.90 -1.65 1.85
CA VAL A 32 9.43 -2.92 1.27
C VAL A 32 10.58 -3.92 1.20
N ARG A 33 11.77 -3.48 0.76
CA ARG A 33 12.97 -4.33 0.64
C ARG A 33 13.54 -4.75 1.99
N GLU A 34 13.49 -3.88 3.00
CA GLU A 34 13.89 -4.22 4.37
C GLU A 34 13.09 -5.40 4.95
N ARG A 35 11.86 -5.59 4.48
CA ARG A 35 10.98 -6.72 4.83
C ARG A 35 11.21 -7.96 3.97
N GLY A 36 12.21 -7.95 3.11
CA GLY A 36 12.51 -9.05 2.18
C GLY A 36 11.51 -9.17 1.02
N MET A 37 10.67 -8.14 0.80
CA MET A 37 9.73 -8.10 -0.31
C MET A 37 10.31 -7.34 -1.50
N THR A 38 9.78 -7.63 -2.68
CA THR A 38 10.13 -6.95 -3.92
C THR A 38 8.98 -6.06 -4.40
N LEU A 39 9.31 -5.03 -5.19
CA LEU A 39 8.29 -4.22 -5.86
C LEU A 39 7.31 -5.10 -6.66
N LYS A 40 7.84 -6.12 -7.34
CA LYS A 40 7.02 -7.05 -8.13
C LYS A 40 5.97 -7.76 -7.27
N GLN A 41 6.34 -8.22 -6.08
CA GLN A 41 5.38 -8.84 -5.16
C GLN A 41 4.32 -7.86 -4.67
N MET A 42 4.68 -6.61 -4.40
CA MET A 42 3.72 -5.56 -4.03
C MET A 42 2.79 -5.17 -5.19
N GLU A 43 3.25 -5.27 -6.44
CA GLU A 43 2.43 -4.98 -7.61
C GLU A 43 1.49 -6.14 -7.97
N GLU A 44 1.99 -7.37 -7.95
CA GLU A 44 1.23 -8.57 -8.35
C GLU A 44 0.28 -9.04 -7.26
N LEU A 45 0.65 -8.89 -5.97
CA LEU A 45 -0.15 -9.31 -4.82
C LEU A 45 -0.60 -10.78 -4.89
N ASP A 46 0.27 -11.65 -5.40
CA ASP A 46 0.03 -13.09 -5.51
C ASP A 46 1.20 -13.90 -4.88
N PRO A 47 1.02 -14.48 -3.68
CA PRO A 47 -0.19 -14.40 -2.84
C PRO A 47 -0.35 -13.02 -2.18
N ASP A 48 -1.58 -12.69 -1.81
CA ASP A 48 -1.91 -11.40 -1.18
C ASP A 48 -1.16 -11.23 0.16
N ILE A 49 -0.66 -10.02 0.37
CA ILE A 49 0.31 -9.70 1.42
C ILE A 49 -0.43 -9.05 2.59
N ASP A 50 -0.21 -9.55 3.79
CA ASP A 50 -0.62 -8.86 5.01
C ASP A 50 0.32 -7.67 5.26
N LEU A 51 -0.25 -6.47 5.31
CA LEU A 51 0.48 -5.26 5.67
C LEU A 51 0.60 -5.19 7.19
N ASP A 52 1.84 -5.25 7.69
CA ASP A 52 2.12 -4.91 9.08
C ASP A 52 1.92 -3.39 9.32
N ASN A 53 1.74 -3.01 10.59
CA ASN A 53 1.43 -1.62 10.96
C ASN A 53 2.48 -0.61 10.49
N GLU A 54 3.76 -1.00 10.49
CA GLU A 54 4.85 -0.11 10.07
C GLU A 54 4.87 0.08 8.55
N LEU A 55 4.60 -0.99 7.79
CA LEU A 55 4.47 -0.93 6.34
C LEU A 55 3.24 -0.15 5.94
N LEU A 56 2.11 -0.38 6.62
CA LEU A 56 0.89 0.39 6.42
C LEU A 56 1.12 1.88 6.69
N THR A 57 1.83 2.21 7.76
CA THR A 57 2.23 3.59 8.07
C THR A 57 3.13 4.17 6.98
N SER A 58 4.08 3.39 6.47
CA SER A 58 4.97 3.83 5.39
C SER A 58 4.21 4.10 4.09
N LEU A 59 3.25 3.23 3.75
CA LEU A 59 2.37 3.40 2.59
C LEU A 59 1.46 4.63 2.75
N ASN A 60 0.89 4.84 3.93
CA ASN A 60 0.07 6.03 4.22
C ASN A 60 0.90 7.33 4.21
N ASN A 61 2.14 7.31 4.70
CA ASN A 61 3.04 8.46 4.60
C ASN A 61 3.39 8.77 3.14
N ALA A 62 3.70 7.75 2.34
CA ALA A 62 3.96 7.93 0.91
C ALA A 62 2.70 8.43 0.16
N LEU A 63 1.51 7.96 0.54
CA LEU A 63 0.23 8.47 0.05
C LEU A 63 0.07 9.96 0.39
N GLY A 64 0.34 10.36 1.63
CA GLY A 64 0.28 11.75 2.08
C GLY A 64 1.28 12.66 1.36
N GLU A 65 2.52 12.20 1.15
CA GLU A 65 3.53 12.98 0.43
C GLU A 65 3.23 13.14 -1.06
N LEU A 66 2.67 12.11 -1.71
CA LEU A 66 2.43 12.12 -3.15
C LEU A 66 1.10 12.77 -3.53
N TYR A 67 0.09 12.65 -2.66
CA TYR A 67 -1.30 12.98 -2.99
C TYR A 67 -2.00 13.86 -1.93
N GLU A 68 -1.33 14.18 -0.81
CA GLU A 68 -1.93 14.91 0.31
C GLU A 68 -3.18 14.21 0.89
N LEU A 69 -3.20 12.88 0.81
CA LEU A 69 -4.28 12.00 1.28
C LEU A 69 -3.80 11.05 2.37
N SER A 70 -4.75 10.53 3.15
CA SER A 70 -4.52 9.43 4.10
C SER A 70 -5.75 8.53 4.13
N VAL A 71 -5.57 7.27 4.48
CA VAL A 71 -6.66 6.31 4.60
C VAL A 71 -6.57 5.53 5.90
N ASP A 72 -7.70 5.45 6.60
CA ASP A 72 -7.82 4.72 7.86
C ASP A 72 -7.81 3.20 7.64
N GLU A 73 -7.14 2.49 8.55
CA GLU A 73 -7.05 1.03 8.55
C GLU A 73 -8.44 0.37 8.53
N GLU A 74 -9.39 0.89 9.32
CA GLU A 74 -10.75 0.35 9.39
C GLU A 74 -11.51 0.43 8.05
N LEU A 75 -11.19 1.41 7.21
CA LEU A 75 -11.79 1.56 5.89
C LEU A 75 -11.17 0.57 4.90
N LEU A 76 -9.86 0.33 5.01
CA LEU A 76 -9.16 -0.65 4.20
C LEU A 76 -9.61 -2.09 4.50
N VAL A 77 -9.88 -2.43 5.77
CA VAL A 77 -10.36 -3.78 6.11
C VAL A 77 -11.73 -4.12 5.46
N ARG A 78 -12.50 -3.12 5.05
CA ARG A 78 -13.82 -3.28 4.41
C ARG A 78 -13.79 -3.30 2.88
N TYR A 79 -12.65 -2.96 2.29
CA TYR A 79 -12.37 -3.02 0.86
C TYR A 79 -11.97 -4.43 0.42
#